data_AF-A0A7L4ZX73-F1
#
_entry.id   AF-A0A7L4ZX73-F1
#
_cell.length_a   1.000
_cell.length_b   1.000
_cell.length_c   1.000
_cell.angle_alpha   90.00
_cell.angle_beta   90.00
_cell.angle_gamma   90.00
#
_symmetry.space_group_name_H-M   'P 1'
#
loop_
_entity.id
_entity.type
_entity.pdbx_description
1 polymer ?
#
loop_
_entity_poly.entity_id
_entity_poly.type
_entity_poly.pdbx_seq_one_letter_code
_entity_poly.pdbx_strand_id
1 'polypeptide(L)'
;MKPTGAQWARIHQAWVLATGAILGVGGTPRYNKSRCFDPFPFPFPDATPAQQTRIRELAEQLDAHRKRQQAQHPTLTLTDLYNVVEKLRAQQPLSPKDQQVNQQGLASVVLSLHQQLDAAVAEAYGWPHDLPEAELLQRLVRLNHERAREEQAGLVRYLRPAYQAPEQQQAALSLPTPEAAAKAPKTKSSGSPSPLSERGPGGEAPFPAELAQQMQALRDALQQAAQPLTAAQVAAKFKRLKPEKVEPLLATLAALSLIRHTPEGYAA
;
A
#
# COMPACT_ATOMS: atom_id res chain seq x y z
N MET A 1 -9.14 -2.73 0.85
CA MET A 1 -9.36 -4.19 0.98
C MET A 1 -8.14 -4.87 1.61
N LYS A 2 -8.32 -5.96 2.38
CA LYS A 2 -7.25 -6.63 3.17
C LYS A 2 -6.28 -7.44 2.26
N PRO A 3 -4.98 -7.61 2.61
CA PRO A 3 -4.04 -8.39 1.83
C PRO A 3 -4.03 -9.81 2.37
N THR A 4 -5.15 -10.52 2.20
CA THR A 4 -5.40 -11.81 2.87
C THR A 4 -4.65 -12.97 2.25
N GLY A 5 -4.23 -12.89 0.98
CA GLY A 5 -3.60 -14.00 0.26
C GLY A 5 -2.28 -14.50 0.86
N ALA A 6 -1.36 -13.58 1.21
CA ALA A 6 0.00 -13.95 1.65
C ALA A 6 0.03 -14.77 2.96
N GLN A 7 -1.00 -14.69 3.81
CA GLN A 7 -1.06 -15.39 5.09
C GLN A 7 -1.34 -16.90 4.96
N TRP A 8 -1.77 -17.37 3.77
CA TRP A 8 -2.10 -18.78 3.51
C TRP A 8 -1.00 -19.52 2.76
N ALA A 9 0.13 -18.86 2.47
CA ALA A 9 1.26 -19.44 1.76
C ALA A 9 2.22 -20.16 2.71
N ARG A 10 2.83 -21.24 2.23
CA ARG A 10 3.92 -22.02 2.87
C ARG A 10 5.01 -21.13 3.46
N ILE A 11 5.34 -20.02 2.78
CA ILE A 11 6.34 -19.04 3.22
C ILE A 11 5.95 -18.35 4.54
N HIS A 12 4.67 -17.97 4.69
CA HIS A 12 4.18 -17.41 5.95
C HIS A 12 4.06 -18.50 7.03
N GLN A 13 3.65 -19.71 6.65
CA GLN A 13 3.55 -20.84 7.60
C GLN A 13 4.91 -21.19 8.22
N ALA A 14 5.98 -21.30 7.43
CA ALA A 14 7.33 -21.54 7.93
C ALA A 14 7.76 -20.44 8.93
N TRP A 15 7.54 -19.16 8.58
CA TRP A 15 7.82 -18.04 9.49
C TRP A 15 7.03 -18.13 10.79
N VAL A 16 5.74 -18.44 10.73
CA VAL A 16 4.86 -18.57 11.91
C VAL A 16 5.33 -19.70 12.83
N LEU A 17 5.76 -20.83 12.28
CA LEU A 17 6.25 -21.96 13.06
C LEU A 17 7.59 -21.65 13.74
N ALA A 18 8.48 -20.91 13.06
CA ALA A 18 9.78 -20.51 13.60
C ALA A 18 9.70 -19.35 14.62
N THR A 19 8.78 -18.40 14.45
CA THR A 19 8.69 -17.16 15.26
C THR A 19 7.54 -17.15 16.27
N GLY A 20 6.60 -18.08 16.15
CA GLY A 20 5.43 -18.21 17.01
C GLY A 20 5.76 -18.54 18.47
N ALA A 21 4.70 -18.63 19.28
CA ALA A 21 4.80 -19.21 20.61
C ALA A 21 4.27 -20.66 20.57
N ILE A 22 4.74 -21.51 21.48
CA ILE A 22 4.21 -22.86 21.67
C ILE A 22 3.36 -22.86 22.95
N LEU A 23 2.24 -23.58 22.94
CA LEU A 23 1.35 -23.73 24.09
C LEU A 23 1.33 -25.17 24.61
N GLY A 24 1.74 -25.31 25.88
CA GLY A 24 1.60 -26.55 26.64
C GLY A 24 2.56 -27.66 26.22
N VAL A 25 2.42 -28.82 26.87
CA VAL A 25 3.32 -29.98 26.71
C VAL A 25 3.13 -30.67 25.34
N GLY A 26 2.03 -30.39 24.63
CA GLY A 26 1.70 -30.96 23.32
C GLY A 26 2.22 -30.21 22.09
N GLY A 27 3.00 -29.13 22.25
CA GLY A 27 3.65 -28.47 21.11
C GLY A 27 2.74 -27.57 20.25
N THR A 28 1.51 -27.26 20.67
CA THR A 28 0.53 -26.54 19.84
C THR A 28 1.02 -25.13 19.44
N PRO A 29 1.15 -24.81 18.14
CA PRO A 29 1.54 -23.47 17.70
C PRO A 29 0.50 -22.42 18.04
N ARG A 30 0.94 -21.29 18.58
CA ARG A 30 0.11 -20.11 18.87
C ARG A 30 0.59 -18.93 18.04
N TYR A 31 -0.29 -18.47 17.14
CA TYR A 31 -0.10 -17.24 16.38
C TYR A 31 -0.12 -16.02 17.31
N ASN A 32 0.90 -15.17 17.23
CA ASN A 32 0.92 -13.87 17.91
C ASN A 32 1.21 -12.78 16.87
N LYS A 33 0.30 -11.81 16.71
CA LYS A 33 0.42 -10.74 15.71
C LYS A 33 1.79 -10.03 15.76
N SER A 34 2.29 -9.68 16.95
CA SER A 34 3.54 -8.91 17.09
C SER A 34 4.81 -9.72 16.82
N ARG A 35 4.73 -11.06 16.77
CA ARG A 35 5.86 -11.94 16.44
C ARG A 35 5.75 -12.57 15.05
N CYS A 36 4.52 -12.79 14.58
CA CYS A 36 4.24 -13.54 13.36
C CYS A 36 3.81 -12.68 12.17
N PHE A 37 3.07 -11.59 12.39
CA PHE A 37 2.57 -10.73 11.30
C PHE A 37 3.39 -9.45 11.16
N ASP A 38 3.55 -8.72 12.25
CA ASP A 38 4.18 -7.39 12.23
C ASP A 38 5.64 -7.40 11.75
N PRO A 39 6.49 -8.38 12.12
CA PRO A 39 7.86 -8.47 11.58
C PRO A 39 7.96 -9.32 10.30
N PHE A 40 6.86 -9.83 9.73
CA PHE A 40 6.95 -10.67 8.53
C PHE A 40 7.39 -9.84 7.31
N PRO A 41 8.52 -10.18 6.66
CA PRO A 41 9.04 -9.39 5.56
C PRO A 41 8.28 -9.71 4.26
N PHE A 42 7.13 -9.09 4.05
CA PHE A 42 6.28 -9.28 2.86
C PHE A 42 7.05 -9.02 1.53
N PRO A 43 6.63 -9.64 0.40
CA PRO A 43 7.27 -9.45 -0.92
C PRO A 43 6.89 -8.11 -1.59
N PHE A 44 5.99 -7.35 -0.97
CA PHE A 44 5.56 -6.03 -1.45
C PHE A 44 6.41 -4.96 -0.74
N PRO A 45 6.84 -3.87 -1.41
CA PRO A 45 6.35 -3.37 -2.69
C PRO A 45 7.03 -3.95 -3.94
N ASP A 46 8.02 -4.82 -3.80
CA ASP A 46 8.88 -5.24 -4.92
C ASP A 46 8.13 -6.14 -5.94
N ALA A 47 7.05 -6.82 -5.53
CA ALA A 47 6.16 -7.58 -6.40
C ALA A 47 5.34 -6.71 -7.38
N THR A 48 5.37 -7.07 -8.67
CA THR A 48 4.70 -6.33 -9.76
C THR A 48 3.17 -6.29 -9.62
N PRO A 49 2.46 -5.26 -10.14
CA PRO A 49 1.00 -5.17 -10.11
C PRO A 49 0.26 -6.42 -10.63
N ALA A 50 0.83 -7.10 -11.62
CA ALA A 50 0.32 -8.36 -12.15
C ALA A 50 0.41 -9.51 -11.13
N GLN A 51 1.56 -9.68 -10.48
CA GLN A 51 1.75 -10.67 -9.40
C GLN A 51 0.82 -10.38 -8.21
N GLN A 52 0.64 -9.12 -7.81
CA GLN A 52 -0.29 -8.78 -6.71
C GLN A 52 -1.74 -9.14 -7.06
N THR A 53 -2.14 -8.94 -8.32
CA THR A 53 -3.46 -9.32 -8.84
C THR A 53 -3.62 -10.84 -8.85
N ARG A 54 -2.63 -11.57 -9.38
CA ARG A 54 -2.66 -13.05 -9.45
C ARG A 54 -2.75 -13.70 -8.05
N ILE A 55 -1.98 -13.21 -7.08
CA ILE A 55 -2.05 -13.67 -5.68
C ILE A 55 -3.44 -13.38 -5.07
N ARG A 56 -4.04 -12.23 -5.40
CA ARG A 56 -5.39 -11.87 -4.94
C ARG A 56 -6.46 -12.78 -5.52
N GLU A 57 -6.46 -12.98 -6.83
CA GLU A 57 -7.41 -13.87 -7.52
C GLU A 57 -7.35 -15.30 -6.97
N LEU A 58 -6.16 -15.84 -6.74
CA LEU A 58 -5.97 -17.17 -6.14
C LEU A 58 -6.53 -17.25 -4.72
N ALA A 59 -6.29 -16.23 -3.90
CA ALA A 59 -6.82 -16.16 -2.54
C ALA A 59 -8.36 -16.02 -2.51
N GLU A 60 -8.93 -15.24 -3.43
CA GLU A 60 -10.37 -15.06 -3.58
C GLU A 60 -11.06 -16.33 -4.12
N GLN A 61 -10.45 -17.03 -5.07
CA GLN A 61 -10.91 -18.35 -5.55
C GLN A 61 -10.92 -19.39 -4.42
N LEU A 62 -9.86 -19.41 -3.61
CA LEU A 62 -9.70 -20.32 -2.47
C LEU A 62 -10.73 -20.06 -1.37
N ASP A 63 -10.99 -18.80 -1.02
CA ASP A 63 -12.05 -18.40 -0.08
C ASP A 63 -13.46 -18.70 -0.63
N ALA A 64 -13.73 -18.36 -1.89
CA ALA A 64 -15.00 -18.64 -2.55
C ALA A 64 -15.29 -20.15 -2.66
N HIS A 65 -14.28 -20.96 -2.93
CA HIS A 65 -14.40 -22.43 -2.94
C HIS A 65 -14.79 -22.96 -1.57
N ARG A 66 -14.04 -22.60 -0.50
CA ARG A 66 -14.34 -23.05 0.87
C ARG A 66 -15.76 -22.68 1.30
N LYS A 67 -16.20 -21.44 1.02
CA LYS A 67 -17.55 -20.96 1.31
C LYS A 67 -18.63 -21.72 0.54
N ARG A 68 -18.40 -22.01 -0.75
CA ARG A 68 -19.31 -22.80 -1.59
C ARG A 68 -19.48 -24.21 -1.03
N GLN A 69 -18.40 -24.90 -0.68
CA GLN A 69 -18.46 -26.27 -0.17
C GLN A 69 -19.14 -26.34 1.21
N GLN A 70 -18.87 -25.38 2.11
CA GLN A 70 -19.57 -25.30 3.41
C GLN A 70 -21.07 -25.05 3.25
N ALA A 71 -21.48 -24.20 2.30
CA ALA A 71 -22.89 -23.94 2.03
C ALA A 71 -23.61 -25.17 1.45
N GLN A 72 -22.92 -26.01 0.67
CA GLN A 72 -23.45 -27.25 0.09
C GLN A 72 -23.40 -28.43 1.08
N HIS A 73 -22.44 -28.42 2.00
CA HIS A 73 -22.22 -29.47 3.00
C HIS A 73 -22.05 -28.85 4.40
N PRO A 74 -23.15 -28.49 5.11
CA PRO A 74 -23.07 -27.82 6.42
C PRO A 74 -22.38 -28.63 7.52
N THR A 75 -22.23 -29.95 7.33
CA THR A 75 -21.49 -30.84 8.24
C THR A 75 -19.98 -30.88 7.96
N LEU A 76 -19.50 -30.30 6.86
CA LEU A 76 -18.09 -30.24 6.51
C LEU A 76 -17.37 -29.17 7.34
N THR A 77 -16.56 -29.60 8.30
CA THR A 77 -15.69 -28.69 9.05
C THR A 77 -14.45 -28.31 8.23
N LEU A 78 -13.93 -27.09 8.42
CA LEU A 78 -12.61 -26.73 7.85
C LEU A 78 -11.50 -27.64 8.38
N THR A 79 -11.57 -28.04 9.64
CA THR A 79 -10.57 -28.90 10.28
C THR A 79 -10.49 -30.25 9.57
N ASP A 80 -11.63 -30.93 9.34
CA ASP A 80 -11.66 -32.19 8.58
C ASP A 80 -11.14 -31.98 7.15
N LEU A 81 -11.56 -30.91 6.47
CA LEU A 81 -11.09 -30.57 5.13
C LEU A 81 -9.56 -30.41 5.06
N TYR A 82 -8.97 -29.64 5.97
CA TYR A 82 -7.51 -29.45 6.00
C TYR A 82 -6.76 -30.73 6.40
N ASN A 83 -7.29 -31.54 7.34
CA ASN A 83 -6.70 -32.84 7.67
C ASN A 83 -6.59 -33.75 6.42
N VAL A 84 -7.59 -33.70 5.53
CA VAL A 84 -7.56 -34.42 4.24
C VAL A 84 -6.61 -33.76 3.23
N VAL A 85 -6.53 -32.42 3.18
CA VAL A 85 -5.52 -31.71 2.35
C VAL A 85 -4.09 -32.09 2.75
N GLU A 86 -3.79 -32.19 4.05
CA GLU A 86 -2.47 -32.61 4.52
C GLU A 86 -2.18 -34.09 4.19
N LYS A 87 -3.17 -34.99 4.33
CA LYS A 87 -3.04 -36.38 3.89
C LYS A 87 -2.75 -36.49 2.39
N LEU A 88 -3.48 -35.73 1.56
CA LEU A 88 -3.26 -35.65 0.12
C LEU A 88 -1.85 -35.12 -0.21
N ARG A 89 -1.41 -34.05 0.46
CA ARG A 89 -0.06 -33.48 0.30
C ARG A 89 1.03 -34.49 0.67
N ALA A 90 0.84 -35.25 1.74
CA ALA A 90 1.75 -36.30 2.21
C ALA A 90 1.58 -37.64 1.47
N GLN A 91 0.73 -37.72 0.44
CA GLN A 91 0.40 -38.94 -0.32
C GLN A 91 -0.05 -40.12 0.56
N GLN A 92 -0.68 -39.82 1.70
CA GLN A 92 -1.18 -40.82 2.64
C GLN A 92 -2.51 -41.43 2.16
N PRO A 93 -2.77 -42.71 2.43
CA PRO A 93 -4.03 -43.36 2.08
C PRO A 93 -5.21 -42.70 2.81
N LEU A 94 -6.28 -42.40 2.08
CA LEU A 94 -7.50 -41.82 2.62
C LEU A 94 -8.43 -42.91 3.16
N SER A 95 -8.83 -42.81 4.43
CA SER A 95 -9.89 -43.66 5.00
C SER A 95 -11.25 -43.36 4.35
N PRO A 96 -12.29 -44.21 4.52
CA PRO A 96 -13.63 -43.93 3.98
C PRO A 96 -14.20 -42.57 4.40
N LYS A 97 -13.95 -42.14 5.66
CA LYS A 97 -14.33 -40.79 6.13
C LYS A 97 -13.56 -39.70 5.39
N ASP A 98 -12.25 -39.87 5.21
CA ASP A 98 -11.41 -38.91 4.49
C ASP A 98 -11.81 -38.80 3.01
N GLN A 99 -12.22 -39.91 2.38
CA GLN A 99 -12.72 -39.93 1.00
C GLN A 99 -14.04 -39.17 0.87
N GLN A 100 -14.97 -39.34 1.82
CA GLN A 100 -16.21 -38.56 1.87
C GLN A 100 -15.91 -37.06 2.03
N VAL A 101 -15.00 -36.69 2.93
CA VAL A 101 -14.57 -35.29 3.14
C VAL A 101 -13.86 -34.74 1.90
N ASN A 102 -13.05 -35.55 1.20
CA ASN A 102 -12.41 -35.16 -0.06
C ASN A 102 -13.46 -34.86 -1.16
N GLN A 103 -14.50 -35.69 -1.27
CA GLN A 103 -15.57 -35.49 -2.25
C GLN A 103 -16.42 -34.26 -1.92
N GLN A 104 -16.84 -34.09 -0.66
CA GLN A 104 -17.67 -32.98 -0.21
C GLN A 104 -16.91 -31.63 -0.19
N GLY A 105 -15.63 -31.63 0.19
CA GLY A 105 -14.81 -30.42 0.23
C GLY A 105 -14.02 -30.13 -1.04
N LEU A 106 -14.00 -31.07 -1.99
CA LEU A 106 -13.10 -31.09 -3.14
C LEU A 106 -11.66 -30.75 -2.71
N ALA A 107 -11.13 -31.54 -1.77
CA ALA A 107 -9.87 -31.23 -1.08
C ALA A 107 -8.65 -31.19 -2.03
N SER A 108 -8.70 -31.94 -3.14
CA SER A 108 -7.72 -31.83 -4.23
C SER A 108 -7.68 -30.45 -4.89
N VAL A 109 -8.82 -29.79 -5.05
CA VAL A 109 -8.91 -28.41 -5.59
C VAL A 109 -8.32 -27.42 -4.58
N VAL A 110 -8.60 -27.61 -3.29
CA VAL A 110 -8.01 -26.81 -2.20
C VAL A 110 -6.49 -26.95 -2.20
N LEU A 111 -5.96 -28.18 -2.30
CA LEU A 111 -4.52 -28.42 -2.39
C LEU A 111 -3.89 -27.75 -3.62
N SER A 112 -4.50 -27.88 -4.80
CA SER A 112 -4.02 -27.24 -6.03
C SER A 112 -4.02 -25.71 -5.94
N LEU A 113 -5.05 -25.11 -5.36
CA LEU A 113 -5.10 -23.66 -5.14
C LEU A 113 -4.05 -23.18 -4.14
N HIS A 114 -3.75 -23.96 -3.08
CA HIS A 114 -2.62 -23.68 -2.20
C HIS A 114 -1.28 -23.75 -2.93
N GLN A 115 -1.04 -24.80 -3.73
CA GLN A 115 0.20 -24.93 -4.51
C GLN A 115 0.39 -23.79 -5.52
N GLN A 116 -0.68 -23.36 -6.21
CA GLN A 116 -0.65 -22.20 -7.10
C GLN A 116 -0.38 -20.89 -6.35
N LEU A 117 -0.96 -20.72 -5.15
CA LEU A 117 -0.74 -19.55 -4.30
C LEU A 117 0.70 -19.52 -3.76
N ASP A 118 1.24 -20.67 -3.33
CA ASP A 118 2.62 -20.83 -2.88
C ASP A 118 3.61 -20.45 -3.98
N ALA A 119 3.39 -20.95 -5.21
CA ALA A 119 4.22 -20.63 -6.36
C ALA A 119 4.16 -19.13 -6.71
N ALA A 120 2.95 -18.54 -6.77
CA ALA A 120 2.79 -17.11 -7.07
C ALA A 120 3.40 -16.20 -5.97
N VAL A 121 3.35 -16.60 -4.70
CA VAL A 121 4.00 -15.87 -3.61
C VAL A 121 5.52 -16.02 -3.67
N ALA A 122 6.06 -17.22 -3.97
CA ALA A 122 7.50 -17.42 -4.18
C ALA A 122 8.03 -16.59 -5.36
N GLU A 123 7.29 -16.54 -6.48
CA GLU A 123 7.60 -15.70 -7.64
C GLU A 123 7.64 -14.20 -7.27
N ALA A 124 6.71 -13.74 -6.42
CA ALA A 124 6.69 -12.38 -5.91
C ALA A 124 7.88 -12.03 -4.99
N TYR A 125 8.52 -13.03 -4.35
CA TYR A 125 9.82 -12.88 -3.67
C TYR A 125 11.03 -13.00 -4.61
N GLY A 126 10.83 -13.40 -5.88
CA GLY A 126 11.92 -13.78 -6.78
C GLY A 126 12.63 -15.08 -6.35
N TRP A 127 11.93 -15.98 -5.65
CA TRP A 127 12.50 -17.21 -5.08
C TRP A 127 11.94 -18.47 -5.77
N PRO A 128 12.70 -19.59 -5.81
CA PRO A 128 12.14 -20.88 -6.20
C PRO A 128 11.01 -21.30 -5.24
N HIS A 129 9.98 -21.96 -5.79
CA HIS A 129 8.80 -22.38 -5.02
C HIS A 129 9.04 -23.68 -4.21
N ASP A 130 10.04 -24.45 -4.62
CA ASP A 130 10.48 -25.74 -4.10
C ASP A 130 11.58 -25.63 -3.03
N LEU A 131 11.94 -24.41 -2.61
CA LEU A 131 12.99 -24.16 -1.61
C LEU A 131 12.85 -25.05 -0.35
N PRO A 132 13.96 -25.61 0.17
CA PRO A 132 13.97 -26.24 1.50
C PRO A 132 13.59 -25.24 2.60
N GLU A 133 12.91 -25.71 3.64
CA GLU A 133 12.40 -24.84 4.72
C GLU A 133 13.53 -24.09 5.45
N ALA A 134 14.67 -24.74 5.69
CA ALA A 134 15.82 -24.10 6.33
C ALA A 134 16.39 -22.94 5.50
N GLU A 135 16.47 -23.09 4.17
CA GLU A 135 16.96 -22.02 3.28
C GLU A 135 15.93 -20.89 3.16
N LEU A 136 14.65 -21.25 3.07
CA LEU A 136 13.53 -20.31 3.08
C LEU A 136 13.55 -19.42 4.33
N LEU A 137 13.74 -20.02 5.51
CA LEU A 137 13.86 -19.29 6.77
C LEU A 137 15.10 -18.39 6.81
N GLN A 138 16.25 -18.84 6.31
CA GLN A 138 17.46 -18.01 6.20
C GLN A 138 17.23 -16.80 5.29
N ARG A 139 16.57 -16.97 4.13
CA ARG A 139 16.22 -15.89 3.21
C ARG A 139 15.25 -14.89 3.85
N LEU A 140 14.24 -15.37 4.58
CA LEU A 140 13.29 -14.53 5.33
C LEU A 140 13.97 -13.74 6.44
N VAL A 141 14.82 -14.37 7.26
CA VAL A 141 15.55 -13.67 8.35
C VAL A 141 16.48 -12.60 7.79
N ARG A 142 17.19 -12.88 6.68
CA ARG A 142 18.01 -11.87 5.99
C ARG A 142 17.16 -10.69 5.51
N LEU A 143 16.06 -10.96 4.82
CA LEU A 143 15.16 -9.91 4.32
C LEU A 143 14.53 -9.09 5.46
N ASN A 144 14.17 -9.72 6.59
CA ASN A 144 13.71 -9.02 7.78
C ASN A 144 14.78 -8.07 8.35
N HIS A 145 16.03 -8.51 8.45
CA HIS A 145 17.14 -7.63 8.88
C HIS A 145 17.42 -6.49 7.89
N GLU A 146 17.25 -6.72 6.59
CA GLU A 146 17.34 -5.67 5.57
C GLU A 146 16.22 -4.63 5.76
N ARG A 147 14.96 -5.04 5.90
CA ARG A 147 13.83 -4.13 6.17
C ARG A 147 14.00 -3.37 7.49
N ALA A 148 14.45 -4.02 8.56
CA ALA A 148 14.69 -3.36 9.84
C ALA A 148 15.77 -2.26 9.74
N ARG A 149 16.79 -2.43 8.90
CA ARG A 149 17.80 -1.40 8.61
C ARG A 149 17.23 -0.26 7.76
N GLU A 150 16.39 -0.58 6.77
CA GLU A 150 15.69 0.43 5.96
C GLU A 150 14.80 1.31 6.85
N GLU A 151 14.01 0.71 7.75
CA GLU A 151 13.16 1.43 8.71
C GLU A 151 13.97 2.30 9.68
N GLN A 152 15.11 1.80 10.19
CA GLN A 152 16.04 2.59 11.02
C GLN A 152 16.66 3.77 10.26
N ALA A 153 16.83 3.65 8.94
CA ALA A 153 17.26 4.74 8.06
C ALA A 153 16.11 5.66 7.61
N GLY A 154 14.88 5.45 8.10
CA GLY A 154 13.68 6.22 7.76
C GLY A 154 12.95 5.77 6.49
N LEU A 155 13.44 4.72 5.81
CA LEU A 155 12.82 4.15 4.61
C LEU A 155 11.81 3.05 4.98
N VAL A 156 10.57 3.43 5.25
CA VAL A 156 9.49 2.47 5.56
C VAL A 156 8.85 1.95 4.27
N ARG A 157 9.01 0.65 3.98
CA ARG A 157 8.36 -0.03 2.84
C ARG A 157 6.94 -0.47 3.19
N TYR A 158 5.98 0.44 3.03
CA TYR A 158 4.57 0.14 3.27
C TYR A 158 4.01 -0.89 2.26
N LEU A 159 3.48 -2.00 2.79
CA LEU A 159 2.70 -3.03 2.07
C LEU A 159 1.47 -2.44 1.34
N ARG A 160 0.88 -1.39 1.93
CA ARG A 160 -0.17 -0.56 1.33
C ARG A 160 0.01 0.89 1.75
N PRO A 161 0.80 1.68 1.00
CA PRO A 161 1.00 3.09 1.28
C PRO A 161 -0.34 3.82 1.49
N ALA A 162 -1.36 3.55 0.65
CA ALA A 162 -2.64 4.27 0.65
C ALA A 162 -3.52 4.04 1.90
N TYR A 163 -3.15 3.09 2.76
CA TYR A 163 -3.83 2.82 4.04
C TYR A 163 -2.90 2.95 5.26
N GLN A 164 -1.57 2.86 5.07
CA GLN A 164 -0.59 2.88 6.15
C GLN A 164 0.12 4.24 6.29
N ALA A 165 0.20 5.01 5.19
CA ALA A 165 0.77 6.34 5.14
C ALA A 165 0.00 7.22 4.11
N PRO A 166 -1.32 7.44 4.31
CA PRO A 166 -2.14 8.20 3.37
C PRO A 166 -1.63 9.63 3.14
N GLU A 167 -1.05 10.27 4.15
CA GLU A 167 -0.46 11.62 4.07
C GLU A 167 0.76 11.67 3.14
N GLN A 168 1.64 10.66 3.21
CA GLN A 168 2.78 10.54 2.28
C GLN A 168 2.32 10.33 0.83
N GLN A 169 1.17 9.64 0.64
CA GLN A 169 0.58 9.47 -0.68
C GLN A 169 -0.01 10.77 -1.24
N GLN A 170 -0.62 11.59 -0.38
CA GLN A 170 -1.14 12.91 -0.74
C GLN A 170 0.00 13.89 -1.08
N ALA A 171 1.14 13.78 -0.38
CA ALA A 171 2.37 14.50 -0.75
C ALA A 171 2.92 14.03 -2.11
N ALA A 172 2.94 12.72 -2.39
CA ALA A 172 3.39 12.19 -3.68
C ALA A 172 2.43 12.45 -4.86
N LEU A 173 1.13 12.65 -4.59
CA LEU A 173 0.11 13.04 -5.57
C LEU A 173 0.06 14.55 -5.84
N SER A 174 0.90 15.34 -5.18
CA SER A 174 0.93 16.79 -5.28
C SER A 174 2.30 17.30 -5.78
N LEU A 175 2.48 17.28 -7.11
CA LEU A 175 3.07 18.36 -7.92
C LEU A 175 3.43 17.81 -9.33
N PRO A 176 2.79 18.28 -10.42
CA PRO A 176 3.37 18.13 -11.74
C PRO A 176 4.63 19.02 -11.84
N THR A 177 5.81 18.39 -11.84
CA THR A 177 7.07 19.06 -12.17
C THR A 177 6.98 19.63 -13.59
N PRO A 178 7.35 20.90 -13.85
CA PRO A 178 7.10 21.56 -15.13
C PRO A 178 8.08 21.15 -16.25
N GLU A 179 8.31 19.85 -16.46
CA GLU A 179 9.36 19.36 -17.37
C GLU A 179 9.03 18.05 -18.12
N ALA A 180 7.75 17.77 -18.43
CA ALA A 180 7.38 16.60 -19.25
C ALA A 180 6.09 16.77 -20.10
N ALA A 181 6.00 17.81 -20.93
CA ALA A 181 4.89 17.93 -21.91
C ALA A 181 5.28 18.59 -23.26
N ALA A 182 6.55 18.50 -23.67
CA ALA A 182 6.99 18.95 -24.99
C ALA A 182 6.91 17.82 -26.04
N LYS A 183 5.71 17.56 -26.59
CA LYS A 183 5.47 17.02 -27.94
C LYS A 183 3.97 16.91 -28.27
N ALA A 184 3.53 17.64 -29.29
CA ALA A 184 2.20 17.48 -29.91
C ALA A 184 2.22 16.38 -31.00
N PRO A 185 1.06 15.95 -31.55
CA PRO A 185 0.48 16.74 -32.65
C PRO A 185 -1.06 16.83 -32.71
N LYS A 186 -1.54 18.07 -32.90
CA LYS A 186 -2.59 18.54 -33.84
C LYS A 186 -3.89 17.71 -34.03
N THR A 187 -5.03 18.37 -33.74
CA THR A 187 -5.96 18.85 -34.79
C THR A 187 -6.80 20.05 -34.33
N LYS A 188 -6.90 21.07 -35.20
CA LYS A 188 -8.00 22.04 -35.44
C LYS A 188 -8.99 22.33 -34.28
N SER A 189 -9.37 23.56 -33.91
CA SER A 189 -9.10 24.95 -34.34
C SER A 189 -9.93 25.87 -33.41
N SER A 190 -9.81 27.20 -33.32
CA SER A 190 -9.02 28.25 -34.02
C SER A 190 -9.04 29.52 -33.16
N GLY A 191 -8.01 30.37 -33.22
CA GLY A 191 -7.96 31.63 -32.45
C GLY A 191 -6.56 32.02 -31.96
N SER A 192 -5.71 32.47 -32.88
CA SER A 192 -4.53 33.31 -32.57
C SER A 192 -4.96 34.78 -32.61
N PRO A 193 -4.31 35.73 -31.90
CA PRO A 193 -2.85 35.79 -31.76
C PRO A 193 -2.27 36.03 -30.35
N SER A 194 -1.10 35.44 -30.12
CA SER A 194 -0.01 36.05 -29.33
C SER A 194 0.65 37.16 -30.16
N PRO A 195 1.37 38.18 -29.62
CA PRO A 195 2.26 38.00 -28.45
C PRO A 195 2.52 39.23 -27.53
N LEU A 196 3.39 38.99 -26.54
CA LEU A 196 4.19 39.97 -25.76
C LEU A 196 3.44 40.89 -24.77
N SER A 197 4.26 41.51 -23.90
CA SER A 197 3.97 42.68 -23.05
C SER A 197 3.07 42.45 -21.80
N GLU A 198 3.41 42.87 -20.57
CA GLU A 198 4.61 43.55 -20.03
C GLU A 198 4.93 43.16 -18.58
N ARG A 199 6.20 43.37 -18.18
CA ARG A 199 6.61 43.46 -16.77
C ARG A 199 6.53 44.95 -16.36
N GLY A 200 5.38 45.39 -15.85
CA GLY A 200 5.14 46.78 -15.40
C GLY A 200 5.13 46.94 -13.86
N PRO A 201 5.45 48.14 -13.33
CA PRO A 201 5.54 48.37 -11.89
C PRO A 201 4.16 48.61 -11.27
N GLY A 202 3.65 47.60 -10.55
CA GLY A 202 2.33 47.63 -9.89
C GLY A 202 1.88 46.23 -9.48
N GLY A 203 2.53 45.67 -8.46
CA GLY A 203 2.52 44.24 -8.17
C GLY A 203 1.26 43.71 -7.46
N GLU A 204 0.14 43.60 -8.19
CA GLU A 204 -1.02 42.79 -7.77
C GLU A 204 -1.24 41.62 -8.75
N ALA A 205 -1.08 40.38 -8.28
CA ALA A 205 -1.40 39.21 -9.08
C ALA A 205 -2.92 38.92 -9.07
N PRO A 206 -3.51 38.41 -10.17
CA PRO A 206 -4.89 37.91 -10.14
C PRO A 206 -4.95 36.63 -9.28
N PHE A 207 -5.89 36.57 -8.34
CA PHE A 207 -6.06 35.38 -7.50
C PHE A 207 -6.78 34.27 -8.28
N PRO A 208 -6.26 33.02 -8.32
CA PRO A 208 -6.90 31.91 -9.02
C PRO A 208 -8.28 31.54 -8.45
N ALA A 209 -9.14 30.93 -9.27
CA ALA A 209 -10.44 30.41 -8.84
C ALA A 209 -10.35 28.99 -8.23
N GLU A 210 -9.42 28.18 -8.71
CA GLU A 210 -9.24 26.78 -8.30
C GLU A 210 -8.43 26.64 -7.00
N LEU A 211 -8.91 25.82 -6.06
CA LEU A 211 -8.34 25.69 -4.71
C LEU A 211 -6.85 25.31 -4.73
N ALA A 212 -6.45 24.38 -5.61
CA ALA A 212 -5.05 23.96 -5.74
C ALA A 212 -4.14 25.10 -6.23
N GLN A 213 -4.63 25.93 -7.16
CA GLN A 213 -3.90 27.09 -7.67
C GLN A 213 -3.85 28.22 -6.64
N GLN A 214 -4.90 28.40 -5.83
CA GLN A 214 -4.92 29.34 -4.71
C GLN A 214 -3.85 28.98 -3.66
N MET A 215 -3.77 27.71 -3.26
CA MET A 215 -2.75 27.23 -2.32
C MET A 215 -1.33 27.41 -2.86
N GLN A 216 -1.10 27.13 -4.14
CA GLN A 216 0.19 27.37 -4.78
C GLN A 216 0.55 28.86 -4.81
N ALA A 217 -0.37 29.73 -5.23
CA ALA A 217 -0.13 31.17 -5.29
C ALA A 217 0.20 31.78 -3.91
N LEU A 218 -0.48 31.35 -2.84
CA LEU A 218 -0.18 31.76 -1.47
C LEU A 218 1.21 31.31 -1.01
N ARG A 219 1.61 30.07 -1.34
CA ARG A 219 2.95 29.54 -1.06
C ARG A 219 4.04 30.30 -1.81
N ASP A 220 3.85 30.56 -3.10
CA ASP A 220 4.81 31.31 -3.92
C ASP A 220 4.97 32.75 -3.40
N ALA A 221 3.87 33.39 -3.00
CA ALA A 221 3.87 34.73 -2.42
C ALA A 221 4.58 34.83 -1.05
N LEU A 222 4.66 33.73 -0.31
CA LEU A 222 5.45 33.59 0.92
C LEU A 222 6.91 33.22 0.64
N GLN A 223 7.19 32.35 -0.33
CA GLN A 223 8.56 32.00 -0.74
C GLN A 223 9.32 33.18 -1.35
N GLN A 224 8.60 34.09 -2.03
CA GLN A 224 9.15 35.35 -2.52
C GLN A 224 9.30 36.43 -1.42
N ALA A 225 8.83 36.19 -0.20
CA ALA A 225 8.99 37.09 0.93
C ALA A 225 10.18 36.66 1.80
N ALA A 226 11.15 37.55 1.98
CA ALA A 226 12.31 37.30 2.83
C ALA A 226 12.00 37.42 4.36
N GLN A 227 10.74 37.67 4.72
CA GLN A 227 10.26 37.87 6.10
C GLN A 227 8.86 37.27 6.26
N PRO A 228 8.44 36.89 7.49
CA PRO A 228 7.08 36.44 7.76
C PRO A 228 6.04 37.49 7.33
N LEU A 229 4.91 37.03 6.76
CA LEU A 229 3.79 37.88 6.37
C LEU A 229 2.51 37.45 7.07
N THR A 230 1.78 38.42 7.62
CA THR A 230 0.42 38.23 8.13
C THR A 230 -0.57 37.95 6.99
N ALA A 231 -1.71 37.33 7.30
CA ALA A 231 -2.76 37.03 6.32
C ALA A 231 -3.25 38.29 5.57
N ALA A 232 -3.24 39.46 6.21
CA ALA A 232 -3.56 40.75 5.59
C ALA A 232 -2.49 41.20 4.58
N GLN A 233 -1.20 41.06 4.91
CA GLN A 233 -0.10 41.39 4.00
C GLN A 233 -0.01 40.42 2.81
N VAL A 234 -0.36 39.13 3.02
CA VAL A 234 -0.47 38.16 1.92
C VAL A 234 -1.66 38.49 1.03
N ALA A 235 -2.83 38.79 1.60
CA ALA A 235 -4.02 39.18 0.83
C ALA A 235 -3.78 40.43 -0.02
N ALA A 236 -3.04 41.42 0.49
CA ALA A 236 -2.70 42.64 -0.23
C ALA A 236 -1.82 42.45 -1.49
N LYS A 237 -1.19 41.28 -1.68
CA LYS A 237 -0.48 40.93 -2.93
C LYS A 237 -1.43 40.48 -4.06
N PHE A 238 -2.72 40.28 -3.77
CA PHE A 238 -3.68 39.68 -4.68
C PHE A 238 -4.91 40.56 -4.91
N LYS A 239 -5.26 40.74 -6.18
CA LYS A 239 -6.36 41.62 -6.58
C LYS A 239 -7.71 41.12 -6.07
N ARG A 240 -8.42 41.96 -5.30
CA ARG A 240 -9.76 41.70 -4.71
C ARG A 240 -9.84 40.54 -3.70
N LEU A 241 -8.73 40.20 -3.04
CA LEU A 241 -8.72 39.13 -2.03
C LEU A 241 -8.93 39.71 -0.61
N LYS A 242 -9.79 39.07 0.19
CA LYS A 242 -10.02 39.44 1.60
C LYS A 242 -9.16 38.59 2.54
N PRO A 243 -8.61 39.16 3.64
CA PRO A 243 -7.82 38.41 4.62
C PRO A 243 -8.60 37.22 5.22
N GLU A 244 -9.89 37.41 5.49
CA GLU A 244 -10.84 36.38 5.97
C GLU A 244 -10.84 35.09 5.13
N LYS A 245 -10.54 35.18 3.83
CA LYS A 245 -10.47 34.02 2.92
C LYS A 245 -9.08 33.41 2.81
N VAL A 246 -8.04 34.17 3.17
CA VAL A 246 -6.63 33.76 3.10
C VAL A 246 -6.22 33.01 4.35
N GLU A 247 -6.68 33.47 5.51
CA GLU A 247 -6.40 32.88 6.82
C GLU A 247 -6.67 31.36 6.92
N PRO A 248 -7.84 30.81 6.53
CA PRO A 248 -8.05 29.35 6.57
C PRO A 248 -7.16 28.57 5.58
N LEU A 249 -6.79 29.16 4.45
CA LEU A 249 -5.89 28.55 3.47
C LEU A 249 -4.44 28.51 3.99
N LEU A 250 -3.96 29.60 4.61
CA LEU A 250 -2.66 29.63 5.27
C LEU A 250 -2.61 28.70 6.48
N ALA A 251 -3.66 28.65 7.30
CA ALA A 251 -3.76 27.71 8.41
C ALA A 251 -3.70 26.25 7.94
N THR A 252 -4.33 25.92 6.81
CA THR A 252 -4.26 24.58 6.20
C THR A 252 -2.85 24.28 5.67
N LEU A 253 -2.19 25.22 4.99
CA LEU A 253 -0.80 25.06 4.55
C LEU A 253 0.17 24.89 5.72
N ALA A 254 -0.07 25.58 6.85
CA ALA A 254 0.73 25.43 8.06
C ALA A 254 0.49 24.09 8.77
N ALA A 255 -0.76 23.62 8.84
CA ALA A 255 -1.10 22.31 9.38
C ALA A 255 -0.46 21.16 8.56
N LEU A 256 -0.37 21.31 7.24
CA LEU A 256 0.33 20.40 6.33
C LEU A 256 1.86 20.56 6.36
N SER A 257 2.41 21.41 7.23
CA SER A 257 3.85 21.72 7.33
C SER A 257 4.49 22.21 6.02
N LEU A 258 3.71 22.82 5.12
CA LEU A 258 4.17 23.37 3.84
C LEU A 258 4.65 24.83 3.97
N ILE A 259 4.28 25.49 5.06
CA ILE A 259 4.72 26.81 5.52
C ILE A 259 4.81 26.78 7.05
N ARG A 260 5.56 27.69 7.66
CA ARG A 260 5.66 27.86 9.11
C ARG A 260 4.76 28.99 9.59
N HIS A 261 4.10 28.80 10.72
CA HIS A 261 3.42 29.87 11.44
C HIS A 261 4.32 30.36 12.59
N THR A 262 4.53 31.67 12.66
CA THR A 262 5.35 32.36 13.67
C THR A 262 4.52 33.46 14.34
N PRO A 263 4.94 34.00 15.51
CA PRO A 263 4.25 35.14 16.14
C PRO A 263 4.15 36.39 15.24
N GLU A 264 5.04 36.51 14.25
CA GLU A 264 5.14 37.63 13.31
C GLU A 264 4.33 37.40 12.02
N GLY A 265 3.83 36.18 11.78
CA GLY A 265 3.07 35.80 10.60
C GLY A 265 3.47 34.44 10.02
N TYR A 266 3.06 34.19 8.77
CA TYR A 266 3.39 32.98 8.03
C TYR A 266 4.67 33.17 7.23
N ALA A 267 5.53 32.14 7.18
CA ALA A 267 6.80 32.12 6.43
C ALA A 267 6.97 30.78 5.72
N ALA A 268 7.84 30.69 4.71
CA ALA A 268 8.09 29.46 3.96
C ALA A 268 8.93 28.39 4.70
#